data_AF-A0A960PPB3-F1
#
_entry.id   AF-A0A960PPB3-F1
#
_cell.length_a   1.000
_cell.length_b   1.000
_cell.length_c   1.000
_cell.angle_alpha   90.00
_cell.angle_beta   90.00
_cell.angle_gamma   90.00
#
_symmetry.space_group_name_H-M   'P 1'
#
loop_
_entity.id
_entity.type
_entity.pdbx_description
1 polymer ?
#
loop_
_entity_poly.entity_id
_entity_poly.type
_entity_poly.pdbx_seq_one_letter_code
_entity_poly.pdbx_strand_id
1 'polypeptide(L)'
;MQRRYTADSMPESPGAGKYRYVLEDARPEIEPRVRFYLAVGSQIAGSAADCDLRPQAEGVSRRHARLEVLEDGGLLVEDLGSRNGTWLGSRRIRKAATSGGEMLSFGSLAMELTSLDDMGAQLAFVGSGRQGSGPTLRERAGQASTMGLSLEERLLGSLRALARGPGRGDPSQLARRWLSELLLERVEILAADGALTAAGGEETLRKPDLEVADGTIALRLWGPAGQRLERLRPLLDLALDLLAPNGEEDPALAARASAELPAPGSLSPRVRRVYQRAAKVAVGEIPVLILGESGAGKDVLARWIHGRSRRRQAPFLALNCAALPRELLEAEIFGIERGVATGVEARPGLLERAHGGTLFLDEIGDMALETQAKVLRALEDQRIYRVGGRAQIPVDVRFLAATNRDIGKSLETREFREDLYHRLAAHVAELPALRERPEDIALLAGHFFRRELQKQGARSPGMARPALAALT
;
A
#
# COMPACT_ATOMS: atom_id res chain seq x y z
N MET A 1 11.46 -54.32 -6.58
CA MET A 1 12.10 -53.92 -7.85
C MET A 1 12.10 -52.39 -7.89
N GLN A 2 13.14 -51.78 -7.32
CA GLN A 2 13.34 -50.33 -7.30
C GLN A 2 13.52 -49.83 -8.74
N ARG A 3 12.60 -49.01 -9.24
CA ARG A 3 12.85 -48.18 -10.43
C ARG A 3 12.83 -46.71 -9.98
N ARG A 4 14.06 -46.23 -9.83
CA ARG A 4 14.57 -44.86 -9.72
C ARG A 4 13.53 -43.75 -9.96
N TYR A 5 13.22 -43.04 -8.89
CA TYR A 5 12.84 -41.62 -8.92
C TYR A 5 14.00 -40.86 -9.55
N THR A 6 13.80 -40.25 -10.73
CA THR A 6 14.73 -39.23 -11.21
C THR A 6 14.37 -37.91 -10.55
N ALA A 7 14.85 -37.78 -9.32
CA ALA A 7 15.20 -36.51 -8.72
C ALA A 7 16.49 -35.99 -9.33
N ASP A 8 16.70 -34.68 -9.20
CA ASP A 8 17.96 -33.98 -9.46
C ASP A 8 18.53 -34.10 -10.88
N SER A 9 18.02 -33.27 -11.77
CA SER A 9 18.91 -32.55 -12.67
C SER A 9 18.61 -31.06 -12.54
N MET A 10 19.36 -30.36 -11.68
CA MET A 10 19.62 -28.96 -11.95
C MET A 10 20.21 -28.90 -13.37
N PRO A 11 19.68 -28.10 -14.31
CA PRO A 11 20.54 -27.64 -15.39
C PRO A 11 21.72 -26.92 -14.72
N GLU A 12 22.95 -27.27 -15.12
CA GLU A 12 24.17 -26.63 -14.63
C GLU A 12 23.99 -25.11 -14.76
N SER A 13 23.80 -24.44 -13.61
CA SER A 13 23.30 -23.08 -13.48
C SER A 13 21.85 -22.88 -13.97
N PRO A 14 20.87 -22.57 -13.08
CA PRO A 14 19.62 -22.01 -13.53
C PRO A 14 19.98 -20.65 -14.14
N GLY A 15 20.07 -20.57 -15.47
CA GLY A 15 20.18 -19.30 -16.15
C GLY A 15 19.07 -18.39 -15.65
N ALA A 16 19.44 -17.35 -14.89
CA ALA A 16 18.53 -16.37 -14.35
C ALA A 16 17.65 -15.87 -15.50
N GLY A 17 16.36 -16.21 -15.45
CA GLY A 17 15.36 -15.79 -16.45
C GLY A 17 14.67 -16.89 -17.26
N LYS A 18 15.06 -18.18 -17.18
CA LYS A 18 14.41 -19.23 -18.02
C LYS A 18 13.16 -19.87 -17.39
N TYR A 19 13.08 -19.98 -16.07
CA TYR A 19 11.97 -20.62 -15.34
C TYR A 19 11.34 -19.63 -14.36
N ARG A 20 10.01 -19.68 -14.21
CA ARG A 20 9.23 -18.74 -13.39
C ARG A 20 8.60 -19.39 -12.16
N TYR A 21 8.36 -20.70 -12.19
CA TYR A 21 7.73 -21.43 -11.09
C TYR A 21 8.42 -22.77 -10.83
N VAL A 22 8.28 -23.25 -9.59
CA VAL A 22 8.61 -24.62 -9.19
C VAL A 22 7.39 -25.29 -8.54
N LEU A 23 7.13 -26.53 -8.93
CA LEU A 23 6.16 -27.42 -8.30
C LEU A 23 6.92 -28.49 -7.51
N GLU A 24 6.67 -28.58 -6.21
CA GLU A 24 7.34 -29.54 -5.31
C GLU A 24 6.33 -30.46 -4.63
N ASP A 25 6.64 -31.76 -4.52
CA ASP A 25 5.77 -32.71 -3.81
C ASP A 25 5.65 -32.33 -2.32
N ALA A 26 4.41 -32.12 -1.86
CA ALA A 26 4.14 -31.65 -0.50
C ALA A 26 4.24 -32.76 0.56
N ARG A 27 4.41 -34.03 0.16
CA ARG A 27 4.50 -35.18 1.08
C ARG A 27 5.87 -35.24 1.75
N PRO A 28 5.96 -35.05 3.09
CA PRO A 28 7.24 -35.00 3.80
C PRO A 28 7.99 -36.34 3.85
N GLU A 29 7.29 -37.46 3.64
CA GLU A 29 7.85 -38.82 3.65
C GLU A 29 8.60 -39.23 2.38
N ILE A 30 8.63 -38.40 1.32
CA ILE A 30 9.30 -38.68 0.05
C ILE A 30 10.61 -37.90 -0.02
N GLU A 31 11.73 -38.58 0.20
CA GLU A 31 13.08 -38.06 -0.05
C GLU A 31 13.82 -38.86 -1.14
N PRO A 32 14.46 -38.20 -2.12
CA PRO A 32 14.42 -36.75 -2.39
C PRO A 32 13.04 -36.30 -2.92
N ARG A 33 12.64 -35.07 -2.57
CA ARG A 33 11.38 -34.47 -3.03
C ARG A 33 11.38 -34.30 -4.55
N VAL A 34 10.29 -34.69 -5.20
CA VAL A 34 10.13 -34.53 -6.65
C VAL A 34 9.81 -33.07 -6.95
N ARG A 35 10.57 -32.45 -7.88
CA ARG A 35 10.41 -31.05 -8.30
C ARG A 35 10.26 -30.94 -9.80
N PHE A 36 9.37 -30.04 -10.24
CA PHE A 36 9.16 -29.69 -11.64
C PHE A 36 9.32 -28.18 -11.82
N TYR A 37 10.11 -27.76 -12.81
CA TYR A 37 10.34 -26.34 -13.11
C TYR A 37 9.54 -25.90 -14.33
N LEU A 38 8.78 -24.81 -14.20
CA LEU A 38 7.92 -24.30 -15.27
C LEU A 38 8.57 -23.09 -15.94
N ALA A 39 8.71 -23.16 -17.26
CA ALA A 39 9.17 -22.06 -18.11
C ALA A 39 7.96 -21.37 -18.77
N VAL A 40 8.16 -20.15 -19.27
CA VAL A 40 7.16 -19.44 -20.08
C VAL A 40 6.70 -20.34 -21.23
N GLY A 41 5.37 -20.47 -21.40
CA GLY A 41 4.72 -21.36 -22.36
C GLY A 41 3.85 -22.44 -21.71
N SER A 42 3.26 -23.30 -22.55
CA SER A 42 2.32 -24.35 -22.14
C SER A 42 3.02 -25.69 -21.93
N GLN A 43 2.77 -26.32 -20.79
CA GLN A 43 3.26 -27.64 -20.37
C GLN A 43 2.10 -28.49 -19.88
N ILE A 44 2.16 -29.81 -20.08
CA ILE A 44 1.10 -30.75 -19.68
C ILE A 44 1.58 -31.65 -18.54
N ALA A 45 0.79 -31.71 -17.47
CA ALA A 45 0.98 -32.60 -16.34
C ALA A 45 0.09 -33.86 -16.48
N GLY A 46 0.69 -35.04 -16.33
CA GLY A 46 -0.06 -36.29 -16.39
C GLY A 46 0.81 -37.53 -16.23
N SER A 47 0.17 -38.69 -16.11
CA SER A 47 0.85 -39.98 -15.93
C SER A 47 1.34 -40.60 -17.25
N ALA A 48 0.97 -40.05 -18.40
CA ALA A 48 1.33 -40.60 -19.71
C ALA A 48 2.76 -40.22 -20.14
N ALA A 49 3.34 -41.05 -21.02
CA ALA A 49 4.71 -40.91 -21.45
C ALA A 49 4.94 -39.78 -22.48
N ASP A 50 3.92 -39.02 -22.83
CA ASP A 50 3.95 -37.84 -23.69
C ASP A 50 3.79 -36.53 -22.92
N CYS A 51 3.55 -36.60 -21.60
CA CYS A 51 3.42 -35.41 -20.76
C CYS A 51 4.78 -34.81 -20.40
N ASP A 52 4.83 -33.47 -20.32
CA ASP A 52 6.02 -32.69 -19.96
C ASP A 52 6.35 -32.86 -18.47
N LEU A 53 5.32 -32.83 -17.62
CA LEU A 53 5.43 -33.05 -16.19
C LEU A 53 4.80 -34.38 -15.82
N ARG A 54 5.57 -35.24 -15.16
CA ARG A 54 5.13 -36.61 -14.84
C ARG A 54 5.16 -36.88 -13.35
N PRO A 55 4.19 -36.33 -12.59
CA PRO A 55 4.03 -36.70 -11.20
C PRO A 55 3.65 -38.18 -11.10
N GLN A 56 4.51 -38.99 -10.48
CA GLN A 56 4.26 -40.41 -10.25
C GLN A 56 3.46 -40.61 -8.97
N ALA A 57 2.14 -40.45 -9.05
CA ALA A 57 1.24 -40.67 -7.94
C ALA A 57 -0.07 -41.34 -8.37
N GLU A 58 -0.62 -42.14 -7.45
CA GLU A 58 -1.92 -42.76 -7.64
C GLU A 58 -3.01 -41.67 -7.67
N GLY A 59 -3.89 -41.73 -8.67
CA GLY A 59 -4.95 -40.74 -8.86
C GLY A 59 -4.64 -39.62 -9.87
N VAL A 60 -3.41 -39.57 -10.42
CA VAL A 60 -3.09 -38.70 -11.57
C VAL A 60 -3.61 -39.35 -12.86
N SER A 61 -4.21 -38.54 -13.76
CA SER A 61 -4.78 -39.02 -15.02
C SER A 61 -3.72 -38.99 -16.11
N ARG A 62 -3.92 -39.74 -17.21
CA ARG A 62 -2.96 -39.80 -18.34
C ARG A 62 -2.53 -38.42 -18.82
N ARG A 63 -3.50 -37.52 -19.03
CA ARG A 63 -3.31 -36.07 -19.21
C ARG A 63 -4.24 -35.42 -18.19
N HIS A 64 -3.67 -34.85 -17.13
CA HIS A 64 -4.45 -34.39 -15.98
C HIS A 64 -4.75 -32.90 -16.09
N ALA A 65 -3.72 -32.08 -16.29
CA ALA A 65 -3.86 -30.63 -16.40
C ALA A 65 -2.86 -30.04 -17.40
N ARG A 66 -3.21 -28.88 -17.96
CA ARG A 66 -2.32 -27.98 -18.70
C ARG A 66 -1.92 -26.82 -17.79
N LEU A 67 -0.65 -26.46 -17.81
CA LEU A 67 -0.04 -25.36 -17.08
C LEU A 67 0.59 -24.41 -18.10
N GLU A 68 0.09 -23.19 -18.19
CA GLU A 68 0.58 -22.18 -19.12
C GLU A 68 1.11 -20.98 -18.36
N VAL A 69 2.43 -20.81 -18.40
CA VAL A 69 3.11 -19.66 -17.81
C VAL A 69 3.13 -18.53 -18.83
N LEU A 70 2.51 -17.40 -18.48
CA LEU A 70 2.41 -16.21 -19.31
C LEU A 70 3.68 -15.35 -19.22
N GLU A 71 3.91 -14.50 -20.21
CA GLU A 71 5.08 -13.61 -20.26
C GLU A 71 5.07 -12.56 -19.14
N ASP A 72 3.90 -12.19 -18.64
CA ASP A 72 3.69 -11.24 -17.54
C ASP A 72 3.89 -11.84 -16.13
N GLY A 73 4.21 -13.13 -16.05
CA GLY A 73 4.45 -13.85 -14.81
C GLY A 73 3.23 -14.59 -14.26
N GLY A 74 2.05 -14.50 -14.87
CA GLY A 74 0.87 -15.29 -14.46
C GLY A 74 0.99 -16.79 -14.82
N LEU A 75 0.37 -17.67 -14.04
CA LEU A 75 0.20 -19.09 -14.37
C LEU A 75 -1.27 -19.44 -14.57
N LEU A 76 -1.61 -19.98 -15.74
CA LEU A 76 -2.92 -20.49 -16.06
C LEU A 76 -2.93 -22.03 -15.94
N VAL A 77 -3.81 -22.55 -15.10
CA VAL A 77 -3.99 -23.99 -14.86
C VAL A 77 -5.34 -24.42 -15.43
N GLU A 78 -5.35 -25.43 -16.28
CA GLU A 78 -6.55 -25.96 -16.93
C GLU A 78 -6.64 -27.48 -16.73
N ASP A 79 -7.76 -27.96 -16.17
CA ASP A 79 -8.04 -29.39 -16.03
C ASP A 79 -8.44 -29.97 -17.39
N LEU A 80 -7.76 -31.02 -17.83
CA LEU A 80 -7.99 -31.63 -19.15
C LEU A 80 -9.05 -32.74 -19.10
N GLY A 81 -10.04 -32.63 -18.20
CA GLY A 81 -11.05 -33.65 -17.97
C GLY A 81 -10.54 -34.80 -17.11
N SER A 82 -9.78 -34.46 -16.05
CA SER A 82 -9.18 -35.46 -15.18
C SER A 82 -10.24 -36.22 -14.37
N ARG A 83 -9.95 -37.49 -14.05
CA ARG A 83 -10.88 -38.34 -13.30
C ARG A 83 -11.11 -37.85 -11.87
N ASN A 84 -10.05 -37.38 -11.22
CA ASN A 84 -10.04 -37.01 -9.80
C ASN A 84 -10.03 -35.48 -9.56
N GLY A 85 -10.05 -34.70 -10.64
CA GLY A 85 -10.05 -33.25 -10.60
C GLY A 85 -8.69 -32.64 -10.31
N THR A 86 -8.43 -31.49 -10.94
CA THR A 86 -7.36 -30.57 -10.55
C THR A 86 -7.88 -29.60 -9.49
N TRP A 87 -7.09 -29.33 -8.46
CA TRP A 87 -7.46 -28.44 -7.36
C TRP A 87 -6.38 -27.40 -7.13
N LEU A 88 -6.79 -26.18 -6.79
CA LEU A 88 -5.90 -25.11 -6.36
C LEU A 88 -6.35 -24.64 -4.97
N GLY A 89 -5.48 -24.79 -3.99
CA GLY A 89 -5.83 -24.75 -2.58
C GLY A 89 -6.88 -25.81 -2.25
N SER A 90 -8.06 -25.36 -1.80
CA SER A 90 -9.22 -26.22 -1.50
C SER A 90 -10.26 -26.27 -2.61
N ARG A 91 -10.03 -25.57 -3.74
CA ARG A 91 -11.03 -25.39 -4.80
C ARG A 91 -10.73 -26.30 -6.01
N ARG A 92 -11.71 -27.08 -6.45
CA ARG A 92 -11.64 -27.82 -7.73
C ARG A 92 -11.75 -26.85 -8.88
N ILE A 93 -10.84 -26.93 -9.84
CA ILE A 93 -10.78 -26.02 -10.98
C ILE A 93 -11.01 -26.77 -12.30
N ARG A 94 -11.68 -26.10 -13.25
CA ARG A 94 -11.63 -26.48 -14.67
C ARG A 94 -10.61 -25.64 -15.41
N LYS A 95 -10.52 -24.35 -15.08
CA LYS A 95 -9.50 -23.42 -15.54
C LYS A 95 -9.36 -22.30 -14.52
N ALA A 96 -8.15 -21.91 -14.15
CA ALA A 96 -7.89 -20.86 -13.16
C ALA A 96 -6.52 -20.22 -13.39
N ALA A 97 -6.42 -18.90 -13.19
CA ALA A 97 -5.15 -18.20 -13.15
C ALA A 97 -4.67 -18.07 -11.68
N THR A 98 -3.36 -18.16 -11.46
CA THR A 98 -2.69 -18.02 -10.16
C THR A 98 -1.29 -17.41 -10.34
N SER A 99 -0.71 -16.88 -9.27
CA SER A 99 0.64 -16.32 -9.24
C SER A 99 1.58 -17.08 -8.30
N GLY A 100 1.20 -18.28 -7.84
CA GLY A 100 1.96 -19.07 -6.86
C GLY A 100 1.60 -18.79 -5.40
N GLY A 101 2.14 -19.59 -4.48
CA GLY A 101 1.85 -19.54 -3.03
C GLY A 101 0.68 -20.42 -2.57
N GLU A 102 0.05 -21.15 -3.50
CA GLU A 102 -1.07 -22.05 -3.23
C GLU A 102 -0.68 -23.51 -3.50
N MET A 103 -1.42 -24.45 -2.89
CA MET A 103 -1.25 -25.88 -3.15
C MET A 103 -1.94 -26.26 -4.46
N LEU A 104 -1.21 -26.77 -5.44
CA LEU A 104 -1.78 -27.35 -6.65
C LEU A 104 -1.89 -28.86 -6.51
N SER A 105 -3.10 -29.40 -6.58
CA SER A 105 -3.32 -30.84 -6.45
C SER A 105 -3.84 -31.47 -7.74
N PHE A 106 -3.24 -32.59 -8.11
CA PHE A 106 -3.70 -33.46 -9.19
C PHE A 106 -4.37 -34.70 -8.58
N GLY A 107 -5.68 -34.65 -8.39
CA GLY A 107 -6.39 -35.63 -7.56
C GLY A 107 -5.93 -35.57 -6.11
N SER A 108 -5.41 -36.69 -5.58
CA SER A 108 -4.87 -36.80 -4.22
C SER A 108 -3.41 -36.37 -4.08
N LEU A 109 -2.71 -36.14 -5.19
CA LEU A 109 -1.34 -35.63 -5.15
C LEU A 109 -1.38 -34.13 -4.92
N ALA A 110 -0.88 -33.66 -3.78
CA ALA A 110 -0.71 -32.25 -3.46
C ALA A 110 0.73 -31.80 -3.77
N MET A 111 0.87 -30.72 -4.53
CA MET A 111 2.15 -30.12 -4.89
C MET A 111 2.17 -28.63 -4.53
N GLU A 112 3.22 -28.19 -3.85
CA GLU A 112 3.41 -26.79 -3.51
C GLU A 112 3.88 -26.02 -4.75
N LEU A 113 3.14 -24.97 -5.13
CA LEU A 113 3.47 -24.11 -6.26
C LEU A 113 4.14 -22.83 -5.75
N THR A 114 5.43 -22.68 -6.04
CA THR A 114 6.23 -21.54 -5.58
C THR A 114 6.70 -20.71 -6.77
N SER A 115 6.54 -19.39 -6.70
CA SER A 115 7.11 -18.45 -7.67
C SER A 115 8.62 -18.34 -7.45
N LEU A 116 9.40 -18.53 -8.51
CA LEU A 116 10.86 -18.37 -8.47
C LEU A 116 11.28 -16.90 -8.58
N ASP A 117 10.39 -16.02 -9.05
CA ASP A 117 10.63 -14.58 -9.02
C ASP A 117 10.68 -14.06 -7.55
N ASP A 118 9.98 -14.72 -6.62
CA ASP A 118 10.08 -14.46 -5.17
C ASP A 118 11.30 -15.14 -4.51
N MET A 119 11.80 -16.24 -5.08
CA MET A 119 12.97 -16.96 -4.55
C MET A 119 14.29 -16.21 -4.75
N GLY A 120 14.39 -15.31 -5.74
CA GLY A 120 15.54 -14.42 -5.90
C GLY A 120 15.78 -13.50 -4.71
N ALA A 121 14.70 -13.12 -3.99
CA ALA A 121 14.78 -12.33 -2.76
C ALA A 121 15.09 -13.17 -1.52
N GLN A 122 14.74 -14.47 -1.52
CA GLN A 122 15.00 -15.39 -0.41
C GLN A 122 16.39 -16.04 -0.47
N LEU A 123 17.00 -16.18 -1.66
CA LEU A 123 18.35 -16.74 -1.83
C LEU A 123 19.48 -15.87 -1.26
N ALA A 124 19.20 -14.63 -0.84
CA ALA A 124 20.13 -13.79 -0.10
C ALA A 124 20.23 -14.16 1.40
N PHE A 125 19.32 -14.98 1.93
CA PHE A 125 19.24 -15.34 3.35
C PHE A 125 19.12 -16.86 3.52
N VAL A 126 20.18 -17.61 3.22
CA VAL A 126 20.36 -18.95 3.79
C VAL A 126 21.77 -19.07 4.37
N GLY A 127 21.84 -19.01 5.70
CA GLY A 127 23.02 -19.30 6.49
C GLY A 127 22.72 -20.31 7.60
N SER A 128 22.95 -21.59 7.28
CA SER A 128 23.37 -22.71 8.16
C SER A 128 22.48 -23.23 9.30
N GLY A 129 22.27 -24.56 9.30
CA GLY A 129 22.41 -25.40 10.51
C GLY A 129 21.26 -26.37 10.84
N ARG A 130 21.49 -27.67 10.59
CA ARG A 130 20.57 -28.82 10.80
C ARG A 130 20.27 -29.18 12.28
N GLN A 131 19.01 -29.58 12.46
CA GLN A 131 18.35 -30.61 13.30
C GLN A 131 19.11 -31.37 14.41
N GLY A 132 18.44 -31.47 15.57
CA GLY A 132 18.58 -32.57 16.54
C GLY A 132 17.68 -32.44 17.78
N SER A 133 16.69 -33.34 17.88
CA SER A 133 15.81 -33.68 19.03
C SER A 133 14.82 -32.61 19.57
N GLY A 134 13.53 -32.95 19.49
CA GLY A 134 12.42 -32.15 20.05
C GLY A 134 12.52 -31.99 21.57
N PRO A 135 12.04 -30.84 22.06
CA PRO A 135 10.71 -30.79 22.64
C PRO A 135 9.76 -29.92 21.82
N THR A 136 8.46 -30.21 21.91
CA THR A 136 7.36 -29.39 21.39
C THR A 136 7.39 -28.00 22.03
N LEU A 137 7.31 -26.94 21.24
CA LEU A 137 7.37 -25.59 21.79
C LEU A 137 6.30 -24.70 21.15
N ARG A 138 5.15 -24.71 21.85
CA ARG A 138 4.29 -23.56 22.20
C ARG A 138 5.07 -22.31 22.71
N GLU A 139 6.37 -22.28 22.48
CA GLU A 139 7.41 -21.47 23.09
C GLU A 139 8.45 -21.01 22.04
N ARG A 140 8.24 -21.25 20.73
CA ARG A 140 9.12 -20.69 19.68
C ARG A 140 8.36 -19.96 18.58
N ALA A 141 7.83 -18.81 18.99
CA ALA A 141 7.96 -17.53 18.27
C ALA A 141 7.28 -17.36 16.90
N GLY A 142 5.95 -17.45 16.92
CA GLY A 142 5.05 -16.70 16.02
C GLY A 142 3.85 -16.05 16.74
N GLN A 143 3.62 -16.43 18.01
CA GLN A 143 2.70 -15.76 18.94
C GLN A 143 3.35 -14.60 19.71
N ALA A 144 4.54 -14.15 19.30
CA ALA A 144 5.23 -13.01 19.89
C ALA A 144 5.28 -11.86 18.87
N SER A 145 4.15 -11.19 18.63
CA SER A 145 4.14 -9.82 18.07
C SER A 145 2.85 -9.03 18.34
N THR A 146 1.74 -9.66 18.75
CA THR A 146 0.46 -8.94 18.95
C THR A 146 -0.04 -8.86 20.38
N MET A 147 0.48 -9.66 21.33
CA MET A 147 0.01 -9.65 22.73
C MET A 147 0.21 -8.32 23.48
N GLY A 148 1.04 -7.40 22.98
CA GLY A 148 1.21 -6.05 23.52
C GLY A 148 0.49 -4.93 22.76
N LEU A 149 -0.14 -5.24 21.61
CA LEU A 149 -0.78 -4.27 20.74
C LEU A 149 -2.27 -4.15 21.05
N SER A 150 -2.73 -2.90 21.14
CA SER A 150 -4.14 -2.51 21.20
C SER A 150 -4.89 -3.02 19.97
N LEU A 151 -6.21 -3.15 20.10
CA LEU A 151 -7.09 -3.62 19.03
C LEU A 151 -6.95 -2.76 17.75
N GLU A 152 -6.77 -1.45 17.96
CA GLU A 152 -6.54 -0.43 16.94
C GLU A 152 -5.24 -0.67 16.17
N GLU A 153 -4.14 -0.97 16.87
CA GLU A 153 -2.83 -1.26 16.27
C GLU A 153 -2.84 -2.55 15.44
N ARG A 154 -3.59 -3.56 15.90
CA ARG A 154 -3.77 -4.82 15.16
C ARG A 154 -4.57 -4.61 13.87
N LEU A 155 -5.67 -3.84 13.94
CA LEU A 155 -6.46 -3.48 12.77
C LEU A 155 -5.63 -2.66 11.76
N LEU A 156 -4.86 -1.69 12.25
CA LEU A 156 -3.99 -0.87 11.42
C LEU A 156 -2.89 -1.71 10.73
N GLY A 157 -2.29 -2.67 11.45
CA GLY A 157 -1.34 -3.63 10.89
C GLY A 157 -1.96 -4.51 9.80
N SER A 158 -3.19 -4.99 10.02
CA SER A 158 -3.97 -5.75 9.04
C SER A 158 -4.20 -4.96 7.76
N LEU A 159 -4.72 -3.73 7.88
CA LEU A 159 -5.01 -2.83 6.77
C LEU A 159 -3.76 -2.45 5.98
N ARG A 160 -2.63 -2.26 6.66
CA ARG A 160 -1.33 -1.97 6.01
C ARG A 160 -0.84 -3.14 5.16
N ALA A 161 -1.02 -4.36 5.62
CA ALA A 161 -0.62 -5.54 4.86
C ALA A 161 -1.58 -5.81 3.68
N LEU A 162 -2.88 -5.50 3.81
CA LEU A 162 -3.83 -5.46 2.69
C LEU A 162 -3.45 -4.41 1.63
N ALA A 163 -2.87 -3.28 2.05
CA ALA A 163 -2.44 -2.22 1.15
C ALA A 163 -1.13 -2.55 0.39
N ARG A 164 -0.32 -3.51 0.88
CA ARG A 164 1.03 -3.82 0.38
C ARG A 164 1.18 -5.19 -0.32
N GLY A 165 0.20 -6.09 -0.24
CA GLY A 165 0.29 -7.44 -0.82
C GLY A 165 -0.43 -7.62 -2.18
N PRO A 166 -0.04 -8.62 -3.00
CA PRO A 166 -0.78 -9.00 -4.20
C PRO A 166 -2.05 -9.74 -3.79
N GLY A 167 -3.22 -9.12 -4.00
CA GLY A 167 -4.51 -9.64 -3.52
C GLY A 167 -5.42 -8.57 -2.92
N ARG A 168 -5.55 -7.42 -3.59
CA ARG A 168 -6.60 -6.44 -3.24
C ARG A 168 -7.96 -7.11 -3.42
N GLY A 169 -8.66 -7.35 -2.33
CA GLY A 169 -10.12 -7.54 -2.34
C GLY A 169 -10.64 -8.98 -2.46
N ASP A 170 -10.08 -9.97 -1.75
CA ASP A 170 -10.85 -11.19 -1.41
C ASP A 170 -11.48 -11.03 -0.01
N PRO A 171 -12.81 -10.81 0.08
CA PRO A 171 -13.53 -10.66 1.34
C PRO A 171 -13.36 -11.87 2.28
N SER A 172 -13.12 -13.07 1.74
CA SER A 172 -12.97 -14.29 2.54
C SER A 172 -11.64 -14.35 3.27
N GLN A 173 -10.55 -13.90 2.63
CA GLN A 173 -9.23 -13.81 3.26
C GLN A 173 -9.21 -12.72 4.33
N LEU A 174 -9.86 -11.59 4.06
CA LEU A 174 -10.02 -10.51 5.01
C LEU A 174 -10.75 -10.97 6.28
N ALA A 175 -11.89 -11.65 6.12
CA ALA A 175 -12.68 -12.18 7.23
C ALA A 175 -11.85 -13.14 8.10
N ARG A 176 -11.13 -14.09 7.50
CA ARG A 176 -10.26 -15.03 8.24
C ARG A 176 -9.14 -14.34 8.99
N ARG A 177 -8.51 -13.34 8.36
CA ARG A 177 -7.41 -12.59 8.94
C ARG A 177 -7.87 -11.79 10.15
N TRP A 178 -8.97 -11.04 10.02
CA TRP A 178 -9.51 -10.23 11.12
C TRP A 178 -10.00 -11.08 12.29
N LEU A 179 -10.54 -12.28 12.03
CA LEU A 179 -10.86 -13.23 13.08
C LEU A 179 -9.65 -13.53 13.98
N SER A 180 -8.50 -13.82 13.35
CA SER A 180 -7.26 -14.14 14.08
C SER A 180 -6.54 -12.93 14.68
N GLU A 181 -6.49 -11.80 13.98
CA GLU A 181 -5.68 -10.64 14.38
C GLU A 181 -6.40 -9.75 15.39
N LEU A 182 -7.73 -9.59 15.26
CA LEU A 182 -8.56 -8.78 16.16
C LEU A 182 -9.19 -9.60 17.30
N LEU A 183 -8.94 -10.92 17.32
CA LEU A 183 -9.49 -11.87 18.30
C LEU A 183 -11.03 -11.80 18.36
N LEU A 184 -11.67 -11.79 17.18
CA LEU A 184 -13.12 -11.75 17.07
C LEU A 184 -13.71 -13.16 17.19
N GLU A 185 -14.92 -13.25 17.73
CA GLU A 185 -15.72 -14.49 17.71
C GLU A 185 -16.29 -14.73 16.30
N ARG A 186 -16.70 -13.66 15.62
CA ARG A 186 -17.26 -13.70 14.27
C ARG A 186 -17.04 -12.38 13.53
N VAL A 187 -16.95 -12.47 12.21
CA VAL A 187 -16.99 -11.34 11.28
C VAL A 187 -17.84 -11.70 10.08
N GLU A 188 -18.63 -10.74 9.60
CA GLU A 188 -19.38 -10.83 8.35
C GLU A 188 -19.12 -9.61 7.48
N ILE A 189 -19.08 -9.86 6.18
CA ILE A 189 -18.96 -8.85 5.13
C ILE A 189 -20.15 -9.04 4.21
N LEU A 190 -20.96 -8.01 4.05
CA LEU A 190 -22.18 -8.01 3.25
C LEU A 190 -22.06 -7.00 2.12
N ALA A 191 -22.69 -7.28 0.99
CA ALA A 191 -22.83 -6.38 -0.14
C ALA A 191 -23.97 -5.36 0.08
N ALA A 192 -24.10 -4.39 -0.82
CA ALA A 192 -25.09 -3.31 -0.79
C ALA A 192 -26.55 -3.79 -0.69
N ASP A 193 -26.84 -4.94 -1.32
CA ASP A 193 -28.15 -5.60 -1.31
C ASP A 193 -28.39 -6.44 -0.04
N GLY A 194 -27.42 -6.46 0.88
CA GLY A 194 -27.46 -7.26 2.10
C GLY A 194 -27.00 -8.71 1.90
N ALA A 195 -26.53 -9.11 0.72
CA ALA A 195 -26.03 -10.46 0.48
C ALA A 195 -24.71 -10.70 1.22
N LEU A 196 -24.61 -11.83 1.94
CA LEU A 196 -23.39 -12.22 2.64
C LEU A 196 -22.29 -12.55 1.62
N THR A 197 -21.24 -11.74 1.59
CA THR A 197 -20.12 -11.88 0.66
C THR A 197 -19.00 -12.71 1.26
N ALA A 198 -18.75 -12.58 2.56
CA ALA A 198 -17.83 -13.43 3.31
C ALA A 198 -18.18 -13.46 4.79
N ALA A 199 -17.83 -14.55 5.46
CA ALA A 199 -17.92 -14.69 6.90
C ALA A 199 -16.74 -15.49 7.45
N GLY A 200 -16.42 -15.24 8.72
CA GLY A 200 -15.50 -16.05 9.52
C GLY A 200 -16.04 -16.18 10.94
N GLY A 201 -15.79 -17.32 11.58
CA GLY A 201 -16.25 -17.63 12.94
C GLY A 201 -17.48 -18.54 12.96
N GLU A 202 -17.89 -18.96 14.16
CA GLU A 202 -19.07 -19.82 14.35
C GLU A 202 -20.38 -19.03 14.22
N GLU A 203 -21.43 -19.69 13.75
CA GLU A 203 -22.73 -19.08 13.59
C GLU A 203 -23.38 -18.77 14.94
N THR A 204 -23.98 -17.59 15.09
CA THR A 204 -24.55 -17.08 16.34
C THR A 204 -25.85 -16.32 16.10
N LEU A 205 -26.78 -16.42 17.07
CA LEU A 205 -28.03 -15.66 17.13
C LEU A 205 -27.86 -14.32 17.86
N ARG A 206 -26.66 -14.03 18.40
CA ARG A 206 -26.35 -12.76 19.07
C ARG A 206 -26.31 -11.62 18.03
N LYS A 207 -26.86 -10.46 18.36
CA LYS A 207 -26.68 -9.24 17.53
C LYS A 207 -25.19 -8.86 17.46
N PRO A 208 -24.72 -8.26 16.35
CA PRO A 208 -23.35 -7.80 16.24
C PRO A 208 -23.06 -6.72 17.29
N ASP A 209 -21.83 -6.69 17.81
CA ASP A 209 -21.41 -5.67 18.77
C ASP A 209 -20.97 -4.38 18.07
N LEU A 210 -20.63 -4.44 16.78
CA LEU A 210 -20.37 -3.29 15.92
C LEU A 210 -20.81 -3.60 14.48
N GLU A 211 -21.51 -2.63 13.87
CA GLU A 211 -21.90 -2.64 12.46
C GLU A 211 -21.51 -1.30 11.80
N VAL A 212 -20.82 -1.38 10.67
CA VAL A 212 -20.44 -0.23 9.83
C VAL A 212 -20.76 -0.51 8.37
N ALA A 213 -21.19 0.52 7.63
CA ALA A 213 -21.56 0.38 6.23
C ALA A 213 -21.33 1.69 5.47
N ASP A 214 -20.95 1.60 4.19
CA ASP A 214 -20.73 2.75 3.30
C ASP A 214 -21.76 2.83 2.15
N GLY A 215 -22.75 1.94 2.15
CA GLY A 215 -23.76 1.81 1.10
C GLY A 215 -23.40 0.82 -0.01
N THR A 216 -22.15 0.38 -0.09
CA THR A 216 -21.67 -0.64 -1.04
C THR A 216 -21.32 -1.95 -0.32
N ILE A 217 -20.73 -1.84 0.87
CA ILE A 217 -20.34 -2.96 1.72
C ILE A 217 -20.76 -2.64 3.18
N ALA A 218 -21.22 -3.65 3.90
CA ALA A 218 -21.41 -3.61 5.35
C ALA A 218 -20.51 -4.62 6.05
N LEU A 219 -19.94 -4.25 7.20
CA LEU A 219 -19.16 -5.11 8.07
C LEU A 219 -19.89 -5.28 9.40
N ARG A 220 -19.98 -6.51 9.88
CA ARG A 220 -20.53 -6.85 11.20
C ARG A 220 -19.50 -7.64 11.99
N LEU A 221 -19.26 -7.24 13.24
CA LEU A 221 -18.23 -7.83 14.09
C LEU A 221 -18.82 -8.28 15.43
N TRP A 222 -18.35 -9.43 15.91
CA TRP A 222 -18.64 -9.98 17.24
C TRP A 222 -17.33 -10.22 17.99
N GLY A 223 -17.21 -9.65 19.18
CA GLY A 223 -16.04 -9.80 20.05
C GLY A 223 -16.35 -10.59 21.32
N PRO A 224 -15.34 -11.14 22.01
CA PRO A 224 -15.49 -11.68 23.36
C PRO A 224 -16.10 -10.67 24.34
N ALA A 225 -16.86 -11.19 25.31
CA ALA A 225 -17.54 -10.38 26.32
C ALA A 225 -16.58 -9.39 27.00
N GLY A 226 -16.89 -8.09 26.92
CA GLY A 226 -16.08 -7.01 27.49
C GLY A 226 -15.12 -6.32 26.51
N GLN A 227 -14.95 -6.83 25.29
CA GLN A 227 -14.19 -6.16 24.24
C GLN A 227 -14.97 -4.96 23.68
N ARG A 228 -14.36 -3.78 23.59
CA ARG A 228 -15.02 -2.53 23.15
C ARG A 228 -14.77 -2.27 21.65
N LEU A 229 -15.54 -2.92 20.79
CA LEU A 229 -15.35 -2.82 19.33
C LEU A 229 -15.69 -1.45 18.74
N GLU A 230 -16.62 -0.69 19.32
CA GLU A 230 -17.02 0.66 18.83
C GLU A 230 -15.85 1.64 18.61
N ARG A 231 -14.73 1.47 19.33
CA ARG A 231 -13.53 2.29 19.15
C ARG A 231 -12.86 2.10 17.77
N LEU A 232 -13.11 0.97 17.11
CA LEU A 232 -12.60 0.66 15.78
C LEU A 232 -13.39 1.32 14.66
N ARG A 233 -14.59 1.87 14.95
CA ARG A 233 -15.50 2.42 13.94
C ARG A 233 -14.81 3.38 12.95
N PRO A 234 -14.02 4.39 13.38
CA PRO A 234 -13.36 5.30 12.45
C PRO A 234 -12.32 4.62 11.54
N LEU A 235 -11.67 3.55 12.02
CA LEU A 235 -10.67 2.79 11.25
C LEU A 235 -11.34 1.81 10.27
N LEU A 236 -12.49 1.27 10.64
CA LEU A 236 -13.29 0.38 9.80
C LEU A 236 -14.04 1.17 8.70
N ASP A 237 -14.51 2.38 9.01
CA ASP A 237 -15.04 3.31 8.00
C ASP A 237 -13.99 3.62 6.93
N LEU A 238 -12.72 3.79 7.34
CA LEU A 238 -11.57 3.94 6.42
C LEU A 238 -11.23 2.65 5.67
N ALA A 239 -11.49 1.48 6.27
CA ALA A 239 -11.24 0.18 5.65
C ALA A 239 -12.27 -0.15 4.57
N LEU A 240 -13.55 0.15 4.81
CA LEU A 240 -14.64 0.03 3.83
C LEU A 240 -14.30 0.76 2.53
N ASP A 241 -13.78 1.98 2.65
CA ASP A 241 -13.29 2.80 1.55
C ASP A 241 -12.12 2.18 0.74
N LEU A 242 -11.36 1.25 1.32
CA LEU A 242 -10.25 0.53 0.69
C LEU A 242 -10.68 -0.80 0.06
N LEU A 243 -11.81 -1.34 0.52
CA LEU A 243 -12.34 -2.67 0.17
C LEU A 243 -13.45 -2.62 -0.87
N ALA A 244 -14.03 -1.45 -1.12
CA ALA A 244 -14.96 -1.24 -2.22
C ALA A 244 -14.33 -1.77 -3.54
N PRO A 245 -14.92 -2.80 -4.17
CA PRO A 245 -14.37 -3.35 -5.40
C PRO A 245 -14.35 -2.27 -6.47
N ASN A 246 -13.33 -2.30 -7.33
CA ASN A 246 -13.35 -1.55 -8.59
C ASN A 246 -14.57 -2.04 -9.41
N GLY A 247 -15.73 -1.43 -9.24
CA GLY A 247 -16.98 -1.84 -9.86
C GLY A 247 -18.03 -0.76 -9.64
N GLU A 248 -18.19 0.06 -10.67
CA GLU A 248 -19.11 1.20 -10.81
C GLU A 248 -18.93 2.30 -9.75
N GLU A 249 -18.29 3.39 -10.19
CA GLU A 249 -18.36 4.68 -9.52
C GLU A 249 -19.85 5.01 -9.27
N ASP A 250 -20.30 5.04 -8.00
CA ASP A 250 -21.62 5.57 -7.66
C ASP A 250 -21.75 6.96 -8.31
N PRO A 251 -22.64 7.16 -9.30
CA PRO A 251 -22.79 8.43 -9.97
C PRO A 251 -23.16 9.56 -9.00
N ALA A 252 -23.82 9.23 -7.88
CA ALA A 252 -24.16 10.18 -6.84
C ALA A 252 -22.96 10.52 -5.93
N LEU A 253 -22.09 9.56 -5.61
CA LEU A 253 -20.83 9.82 -4.90
C LEU A 253 -19.79 10.47 -5.81
N ALA A 254 -19.70 10.13 -7.10
CA ALA A 254 -18.88 10.81 -8.09
C ALA A 254 -19.37 12.24 -8.36
N ALA A 255 -20.67 12.51 -8.28
CA ALA A 255 -21.25 13.85 -8.31
C ALA A 255 -21.10 14.63 -6.99
N ARG A 256 -20.95 13.95 -5.85
CA ARG A 256 -20.69 14.58 -4.53
C ARG A 256 -19.18 14.73 -4.23
N ALA A 257 -18.35 13.85 -4.78
CA ALA A 257 -16.89 13.77 -4.67
C ALA A 257 -16.18 14.18 -5.96
N SER A 258 -16.89 14.78 -6.92
CA SER A 258 -16.32 15.78 -7.83
C SER A 258 -15.94 17.01 -7.01
N ALA A 259 -14.99 16.79 -6.12
CA ALA A 259 -14.28 17.82 -5.43
C ALA A 259 -13.55 18.57 -6.53
N GLU A 260 -14.09 19.72 -6.95
CA GLU A 260 -13.55 20.53 -8.04
C GLU A 260 -12.02 20.47 -8.01
N LEU A 261 -11.47 19.72 -8.98
CA LEU A 261 -10.03 19.62 -9.12
C LEU A 261 -9.54 21.03 -9.43
N PRO A 262 -8.41 21.45 -8.85
CA PRO A 262 -7.85 22.75 -9.18
C PRO A 262 -7.63 22.80 -10.69
N ALA A 263 -8.02 23.92 -11.33
CA ALA A 263 -7.87 24.09 -12.76
C ALA A 263 -6.41 23.87 -13.18
N PRO A 264 -6.14 23.15 -14.29
CA PRO A 264 -7.08 22.69 -15.32
C PRO A 264 -7.79 21.35 -15.04
N GLY A 265 -7.65 20.79 -13.85
CA GLY A 265 -8.08 19.45 -13.52
C GLY A 265 -7.06 18.39 -13.96
N SER A 266 -7.50 17.15 -14.04
CA SER A 266 -6.69 16.02 -14.50
C SER A 266 -7.60 14.99 -15.18
N LEU A 267 -7.12 14.39 -16.26
CA LEU A 267 -7.72 13.22 -16.92
C LEU A 267 -7.20 11.92 -16.32
N SER A 268 -6.04 11.93 -15.66
CA SER A 268 -5.44 10.76 -15.03
C SER A 268 -6.30 10.21 -13.88
N PRO A 269 -6.75 8.94 -13.94
CA PRO A 269 -7.47 8.31 -12.84
C PRO A 269 -6.63 8.22 -11.56
N ARG A 270 -5.29 8.10 -11.68
CA ARG A 270 -4.39 8.07 -10.52
C ARG A 270 -4.44 9.39 -9.76
N VAL A 271 -4.32 10.52 -10.45
CA VAL A 271 -4.38 11.86 -9.85
C VAL A 271 -5.76 12.12 -9.25
N ARG A 272 -6.84 11.77 -9.98
CA ARG A 272 -8.22 11.91 -9.46
C ARG A 272 -8.41 11.17 -8.13
N ARG A 273 -7.94 9.93 -8.04
CA ARG A 273 -7.97 9.14 -6.79
C ARG A 273 -7.17 9.79 -5.66
N VAL A 274 -6.01 10.38 -5.96
CA VAL A 274 -5.23 11.12 -4.95
C VAL A 274 -6.04 12.28 -4.39
N TYR A 275 -6.65 13.09 -5.26
CA TYR A 275 -7.50 14.21 -4.82
C TYR A 275 -8.75 13.74 -4.08
N GLN A 276 -9.41 12.67 -4.52
CA GLN A 276 -10.56 12.09 -3.82
C GLN A 276 -10.20 11.64 -2.40
N ARG A 277 -9.08 10.95 -2.22
CA ARG A 277 -8.58 10.54 -0.90
C ARG A 277 -8.17 11.73 -0.05
N ALA A 278 -7.46 12.68 -0.65
CA ALA A 278 -7.09 13.92 0.00
C ALA A 278 -8.32 14.74 0.44
N ALA A 279 -9.45 14.66 -0.27
CA ALA A 279 -10.70 15.32 0.10
C ALA A 279 -11.21 14.83 1.46
N LYS A 280 -11.17 13.51 1.69
CA LYS A 280 -11.61 12.89 2.94
C LYS A 280 -10.73 13.35 4.11
N VAL A 281 -9.42 13.40 3.89
CA VAL A 281 -8.43 13.82 4.89
C VAL A 281 -8.43 15.34 5.11
N ALA A 282 -8.84 16.14 4.13
CA ALA A 282 -8.89 17.59 4.24
C ALA A 282 -9.82 18.04 5.38
N VAL A 283 -10.93 17.33 5.62
CA VAL A 283 -11.92 17.63 6.68
C VAL A 283 -11.35 17.44 8.09
N GLY A 284 -10.37 16.53 8.24
CA GLY A 284 -9.67 16.28 9.49
C GLY A 284 -8.46 17.19 9.72
N GLU A 285 -7.75 16.94 10.82
CA GLU A 285 -6.53 17.69 11.20
C GLU A 285 -5.26 16.86 11.13
N ILE A 286 -5.34 15.62 10.64
CA ILE A 286 -4.17 14.75 10.54
C ILE A 286 -3.12 15.35 9.58
N PRO A 287 -1.82 15.13 9.86
CA PRO A 287 -0.76 15.45 8.94
C PRO A 287 -0.90 14.71 7.61
N VAL A 288 -0.44 15.34 6.54
CA VAL A 288 -0.38 14.73 5.21
C VAL A 288 1.03 14.87 4.65
N LEU A 289 1.62 13.75 4.25
CA LEU A 289 2.87 13.68 3.52
C LEU A 289 2.59 13.49 2.03
N ILE A 290 3.04 14.43 1.20
CA ILE A 290 2.86 14.43 -0.25
C ILE A 290 4.17 14.00 -0.90
N LEU A 291 4.15 12.85 -1.57
CA LEU A 291 5.29 12.31 -2.30
C LEU A 291 5.16 12.63 -3.79
N GLY A 292 6.26 12.96 -4.44
CA GLY A 292 6.29 13.15 -5.88
C GLY A 292 7.49 13.98 -6.33
N GLU A 293 7.81 13.88 -7.61
CA GLU A 293 8.93 14.61 -8.19
C GLU A 293 8.74 16.13 -8.14
N SER A 294 9.83 16.85 -8.39
CA SER A 294 9.74 18.29 -8.61
C SER A 294 8.78 18.60 -9.76
N GLY A 295 7.88 19.57 -9.56
CA GLY A 295 6.88 19.94 -10.56
C GLY A 295 5.66 19.01 -10.70
N ALA A 296 5.52 17.97 -9.87
CA ALA A 296 4.34 17.08 -9.91
C ALA A 296 3.03 17.75 -9.46
N GLY A 297 3.10 18.94 -8.85
CA GLY A 297 1.96 19.70 -8.32
C GLY A 297 1.69 19.47 -6.83
N LYS A 298 2.74 19.21 -6.05
CA LYS A 298 2.65 18.95 -4.59
C LYS A 298 2.09 20.15 -3.83
N ASP A 299 2.52 21.35 -4.18
CA ASP A 299 2.06 22.62 -3.62
C ASP A 299 0.58 22.90 -3.96
N VAL A 300 0.16 22.57 -5.19
CA VAL A 300 -1.23 22.68 -5.64
C VAL A 300 -2.13 21.77 -4.80
N LEU A 301 -1.72 20.52 -4.59
CA LEU A 301 -2.45 19.59 -3.72
C LEU A 301 -2.49 20.09 -2.26
N ALA A 302 -1.39 20.58 -1.71
CA ALA A 302 -1.34 21.09 -0.35
C ALA A 302 -2.29 22.29 -0.13
N ARG A 303 -2.27 23.26 -1.04
CA ARG A 303 -3.21 24.41 -1.01
C ARG A 303 -4.65 23.96 -1.15
N TRP A 304 -4.91 22.99 -2.02
CA TRP A 304 -6.24 22.44 -2.22
C TRP A 304 -6.76 21.71 -0.97
N ILE A 305 -5.91 20.94 -0.28
CA ILE A 305 -6.24 20.31 1.01
C ILE A 305 -6.59 21.37 2.05
N HIS A 306 -5.76 22.41 2.18
CA HIS A 306 -6.04 23.51 3.12
C HIS A 306 -7.36 24.21 2.83
N GLY A 307 -7.63 24.56 1.56
CA GLY A 307 -8.87 25.23 1.14
C GLY A 307 -10.15 24.42 1.39
N ARG A 308 -10.03 23.10 1.60
CA ARG A 308 -11.13 22.19 1.91
C ARG A 308 -11.17 21.76 3.38
N SER A 309 -10.28 22.30 4.19
CA SER A 309 -10.22 22.00 5.62
C SER A 309 -11.11 22.91 6.44
N ARG A 310 -11.28 22.55 7.72
CA ARG A 310 -11.91 23.42 8.73
C ARG A 310 -11.14 24.73 8.92
N ARG A 311 -9.84 24.74 8.57
CA ARG A 311 -8.93 25.87 8.68
C ARG A 311 -8.81 26.69 7.39
N ARG A 312 -9.70 26.50 6.40
CA ARG A 312 -9.65 27.17 5.08
C ARG A 312 -9.64 28.70 5.09
N GLN A 313 -10.10 29.32 6.17
CA GLN A 313 -10.06 30.79 6.36
C GLN A 313 -8.88 31.24 7.24
N ALA A 314 -8.16 30.29 7.84
CA ALA A 314 -7.01 30.55 8.68
C ALA A 314 -5.72 30.63 7.83
N PRO A 315 -4.60 31.07 8.40
CA PRO A 315 -3.36 31.22 7.65
C PRO A 315 -2.89 29.90 7.01
N PHE A 316 -2.49 29.97 5.75
CA PHE A 316 -1.70 28.94 5.06
C PHE A 316 -0.31 29.51 4.79
N LEU A 317 0.68 29.05 5.57
CA LEU A 317 2.07 29.44 5.37
C LEU A 317 2.82 28.29 4.72
N ALA A 318 3.65 28.59 3.73
CA ALA A 318 4.44 27.62 2.99
C ALA A 318 5.93 27.97 3.07
N LEU A 319 6.77 26.96 3.24
CA LEU A 319 8.22 27.09 3.28
C LEU A 319 8.84 25.99 2.43
N ASN A 320 9.71 26.38 1.49
CA ASN A 320 10.59 25.43 0.81
C ASN A 320 11.87 25.26 1.64
N CYS A 321 12.08 24.07 2.16
CA CYS A 321 13.15 23.78 3.11
C CYS A 321 14.52 23.72 2.44
N ALA A 322 14.56 23.43 1.14
CA ALA A 322 15.80 23.43 0.34
C ALA A 322 16.25 24.85 -0.07
N ALA A 323 15.41 25.87 0.11
CA ALA A 323 15.68 27.23 -0.35
C ALA A 323 16.53 28.08 0.62
N LEU A 324 16.68 27.65 1.88
CA LEU A 324 17.37 28.41 2.92
C LEU A 324 18.54 27.60 3.51
N PRO A 325 19.66 28.26 3.86
CA PRO A 325 20.67 27.68 4.73
C PRO A 325 20.06 27.21 6.06
N ARG A 326 20.68 26.19 6.66
CA ARG A 326 20.17 25.51 7.86
C ARG A 326 19.84 26.47 9.01
N GLU A 327 20.71 27.41 9.31
CA GLU A 327 20.55 28.34 10.42
C GLU A 327 19.38 29.30 10.18
N LEU A 328 19.20 29.75 8.93
CA LEU A 328 18.09 30.61 8.54
C LEU A 328 16.77 29.85 8.49
N LEU A 329 16.80 28.57 8.08
CA LEU A 329 15.64 27.70 8.07
C LEU A 329 15.06 27.52 9.48
N GLU A 330 15.93 27.25 10.47
CA GLU A 330 15.48 27.11 11.86
C GLU A 330 14.88 28.40 12.40
N ALA A 331 15.54 29.55 12.18
CA ALA A 331 15.03 30.84 12.61
C ALA A 331 13.73 31.25 11.91
N GLU A 332 13.50 30.83 10.66
CA GLU A 332 12.26 31.07 9.94
C GLU A 332 11.11 30.19 10.48
N ILE A 333 11.35 28.91 10.74
CA ILE A 333 10.31 27.99 11.25
C ILE A 333 9.93 28.32 12.70
N PHE A 334 10.93 28.44 13.58
CA PHE A 334 10.73 28.51 15.04
C PHE A 334 10.79 29.93 15.61
N GLY A 335 11.25 30.91 14.82
CA GLY A 335 11.50 32.25 15.30
C GLY A 335 12.84 32.37 16.00
N ILE A 336 13.23 33.61 16.29
CA ILE A 336 14.50 33.92 16.94
C ILE A 336 14.24 34.83 18.14
N GLU A 337 14.95 34.55 19.24
CA GLU A 337 14.91 35.38 20.43
C GLU A 337 15.90 36.54 20.32
N ARG A 338 15.62 37.65 21.00
CA ARG A 338 16.58 38.77 21.08
C ARG A 338 17.87 38.28 21.75
N GLY A 339 19.02 38.69 21.21
CA GLY A 339 20.32 38.43 21.84
C GLY A 339 20.97 37.10 21.46
N VAL A 340 20.41 36.36 20.50
CA VAL A 340 21.08 35.18 19.89
C VAL A 340 22.37 35.59 19.15
N ALA A 341 22.36 36.76 18.53
CA ALA A 341 23.54 37.40 17.96
C ALA A 341 23.45 38.92 18.14
N THR A 342 24.59 39.60 17.98
CA THR A 342 24.66 41.06 18.03
C THR A 342 23.76 41.70 16.97
N GLY A 343 22.87 42.60 17.40
CA GLY A 343 21.96 43.32 16.50
C GLY A 343 20.71 42.53 16.06
N VAL A 344 20.49 41.31 16.54
CA VAL A 344 19.29 40.52 16.21
C VAL A 344 18.15 40.86 17.17
N GLU A 345 17.05 41.35 16.62
CA GLU A 345 15.78 41.53 17.34
C GLU A 345 14.96 40.24 17.36
N ALA A 346 14.07 40.13 18.36
CA ALA A 346 13.17 38.99 18.46
C ALA A 346 12.16 39.01 17.31
N ARG A 347 11.97 37.86 16.65
CA ARG A 347 11.02 37.72 15.54
C ARG A 347 10.25 36.40 15.64
N PRO A 348 8.91 36.42 15.53
CA PRO A 348 8.11 35.21 15.57
C PRO A 348 8.37 34.31 14.35
N GLY A 349 8.39 33.00 14.58
CA GLY A 349 8.54 32.00 13.52
C GLY A 349 7.27 31.75 12.72
N LEU A 350 7.39 30.95 11.65
CA LEU A 350 6.24 30.49 10.87
C LEU A 350 5.27 29.65 11.69
N LEU A 351 5.74 28.85 12.65
CA LEU A 351 4.86 28.07 13.53
C LEU A 351 3.99 28.97 14.42
N GLU A 352 4.53 30.08 14.91
CA GLU A 352 3.75 31.08 15.66
C GLU A 352 2.76 31.80 14.75
N ARG A 353 3.23 32.22 13.57
CA ARG A 353 2.41 32.95 12.57
C ARG A 353 1.31 32.07 11.95
N ALA A 354 1.50 30.76 11.90
CA ALA A 354 0.54 29.78 11.39
C ALA A 354 -0.41 29.25 12.47
N HIS A 355 -0.38 29.77 13.70
CA HIS A 355 -1.26 29.35 14.79
C HIS A 355 -2.75 29.43 14.37
N GLY A 356 -3.50 28.36 14.64
CA GLY A 356 -4.89 28.14 14.18
C GLY A 356 -5.01 27.75 12.69
N GLY A 357 -3.89 27.70 11.97
CA GLY A 357 -3.82 27.53 10.51
C GLY A 357 -3.09 26.26 10.08
N THR A 358 -2.41 26.35 8.95
CA THR A 358 -1.66 25.25 8.31
C THR A 358 -0.26 25.70 7.92
N LEU A 359 0.74 24.90 8.24
CA LEU A 359 2.10 25.05 7.77
C LEU A 359 2.40 23.96 6.73
N PHE A 360 2.78 24.39 5.53
CA PHE A 360 3.25 23.52 4.45
C PHE A 360 4.78 23.55 4.36
N LEU A 361 5.40 22.39 4.57
CA LEU A 361 6.85 22.19 4.49
C LEU A 361 7.18 21.44 3.19
N ASP A 362 7.61 22.18 2.17
CA ASP A 362 8.04 21.60 0.91
C ASP A 362 9.51 21.19 0.97
N GLU A 363 9.85 20.10 0.30
CA GLU A 363 11.16 19.46 0.33
C GLU A 363 11.67 19.20 1.77
N ILE A 364 10.81 18.63 2.62
CA ILE A 364 11.13 18.33 4.02
C ILE A 364 12.32 17.36 4.17
N GLY A 365 12.58 16.54 3.13
CA GLY A 365 13.72 15.62 3.09
C GLY A 365 15.09 16.32 3.07
N ASP A 366 15.14 17.61 2.73
CA ASP A 366 16.37 18.41 2.72
C ASP A 366 16.68 19.06 4.08
N MET A 367 15.82 18.89 5.09
CA MET A 367 16.09 19.40 6.43
C MET A 367 17.22 18.64 7.13
N ALA A 368 18.04 19.35 7.91
CA ALA A 368 18.97 18.73 8.84
C ALA A 368 18.22 17.95 9.96
N LEU A 369 18.82 16.86 10.45
CA LEU A 369 18.20 15.97 11.44
C LEU A 369 17.79 16.68 12.75
N GLU A 370 18.53 17.70 13.14
CA GLU A 370 18.26 18.48 14.35
C GLU A 370 17.05 19.40 14.16
N THR A 371 16.90 19.96 12.96
CA THR A 371 15.69 20.71 12.58
C THR A 371 14.49 19.78 12.51
N GLN A 372 14.65 18.58 11.92
CA GLN A 372 13.62 17.54 11.90
C GLN A 372 13.17 17.16 13.32
N ALA A 373 14.09 17.01 14.27
CA ALA A 373 13.77 16.71 15.67
C ALA A 373 12.92 17.83 16.33
N LYS A 374 13.20 19.10 16.02
CA LYS A 374 12.39 20.23 16.53
C LYS A 374 11.01 20.27 15.88
N VAL A 375 10.90 19.95 14.59
CA VAL A 375 9.60 19.84 13.90
C VAL A 375 8.76 18.72 14.50
N LEU A 376 9.37 17.56 14.78
CA LEU A 376 8.71 16.45 15.48
C LEU A 376 8.13 16.92 16.83
N ARG A 377 8.92 17.61 17.66
CA ARG A 377 8.45 18.17 18.94
C ARG A 377 7.30 19.15 18.77
N ALA A 378 7.38 20.03 17.78
CA ALA A 378 6.29 20.96 17.49
C ALA A 378 4.99 20.23 17.10
N LEU A 379 5.09 19.13 16.35
CA LEU A 379 3.96 18.31 15.93
C LEU A 379 3.38 17.51 17.10
N GLU A 380 4.21 16.95 17.97
CA GLU A 380 3.77 16.13 19.11
C GLU A 380 3.26 16.96 20.29
N ASP A 381 4.03 17.95 20.72
CA ASP A 381 3.78 18.70 21.95
C ASP A 381 2.88 19.93 21.73
N GLN A 382 2.64 20.32 20.46
CA GLN A 382 1.95 21.56 20.10
C GLN A 382 2.55 22.79 20.80
N ARG A 383 3.87 22.74 20.99
CA ARG A 383 4.64 23.76 21.70
C ARG A 383 6.02 23.87 21.08
N ILE A 384 6.57 25.08 21.06
CA ILE A 384 7.89 25.36 20.51
C ILE A 384 8.71 26.25 21.43
N TYR A 385 9.99 26.34 21.13
CA TYR A 385 10.90 27.36 21.65
C TYR A 385 11.46 28.14 20.46
N ARG A 386 11.57 29.46 20.59
CA ARG A 386 12.36 30.25 19.65
C ARG A 386 13.82 29.83 19.71
N VAL A 387 14.56 30.04 18.62
CA VAL A 387 16.02 29.84 18.63
C VAL A 387 16.64 30.74 19.70
N GLY A 388 17.37 30.13 20.63
CA GLY A 388 17.97 30.79 21.81
C GLY A 388 16.99 31.19 22.92
N GLY A 389 15.68 30.98 22.72
CA GLY A 389 14.65 31.23 23.72
C GLY A 389 14.51 30.09 24.73
N ARG A 390 14.03 30.42 25.93
CA ARG A 390 13.71 29.45 27.00
C ARG A 390 12.22 29.38 27.32
N ALA A 391 11.43 30.31 26.78
CA ALA A 391 9.99 30.33 26.96
C ALA A 391 9.33 29.35 25.99
N GLN A 392 8.46 28.49 26.54
CA GLN A 392 7.67 27.57 25.74
C GLN A 392 6.43 28.30 25.20
N ILE A 393 6.20 28.20 23.89
CA ILE A 393 5.13 28.91 23.19
C ILE A 393 4.14 27.87 22.64
N PRO A 394 2.85 27.89 23.05
CA PRO A 394 1.85 26.99 22.49
C PRO A 394 1.51 27.35 21.05
N VAL A 395 1.46 26.33 20.19
CA VAL A 395 1.13 26.46 18.77
C VAL A 395 0.11 25.41 18.35
N ASP A 396 -0.99 25.83 17.72
CA ASP A 396 -1.95 24.93 17.11
C ASP A 396 -1.83 25.00 15.59
N VAL A 397 -1.04 24.10 14.98
CA VAL A 397 -0.73 24.13 13.56
C VAL A 397 -0.97 22.77 12.92
N ARG A 398 -1.74 22.74 11.84
CA ARG A 398 -1.84 21.57 10.98
C ARG A 398 -0.60 21.50 10.08
N PHE A 399 0.03 20.33 10.00
CA PHE A 399 1.18 20.11 9.14
C PHE A 399 0.77 19.47 7.81
N LEU A 400 1.24 20.05 6.71
CA LEU A 400 1.33 19.39 5.41
C LEU A 400 2.81 19.36 5.03
N ALA A 401 3.31 18.23 4.55
CA ALA A 401 4.70 18.09 4.16
C ALA A 401 4.80 17.53 2.74
N ALA A 402 5.84 17.89 2.01
CA ALA A 402 6.12 17.38 0.69
C ALA A 402 7.61 17.08 0.53
N THR A 403 7.93 16.11 -0.32
CA THR A 403 9.32 15.75 -0.64
C THR A 403 9.40 15.05 -1.99
N ASN A 404 10.48 15.32 -2.72
CA ASN A 404 10.88 14.57 -3.92
C ASN A 404 11.91 13.47 -3.62
N ARG A 405 12.50 13.46 -2.42
CA ARG A 405 13.50 12.46 -2.04
C ARG A 405 12.86 11.09 -1.86
N ASP A 406 13.63 10.06 -2.16
CA ASP A 406 13.30 8.68 -1.82
C ASP A 406 13.39 8.51 -0.30
N ILE A 407 12.26 8.70 0.38
CA ILE A 407 12.17 8.62 1.83
C ILE A 407 12.59 7.24 2.35
N GLY A 408 12.35 6.16 1.59
CA GLY A 408 12.80 4.82 1.97
C GLY A 408 14.32 4.79 2.12
N LYS A 409 15.04 5.25 1.10
CA LYS A 409 16.51 5.36 1.15
C LYS A 409 16.98 6.33 2.22
N SER A 410 16.35 7.49 2.37
CA SER A 410 16.76 8.47 3.40
C SER A 410 16.58 7.96 4.83
N LEU A 411 15.62 7.06 5.07
CA LEU A 411 15.48 6.37 6.36
C LEU A 411 16.61 5.34 6.56
N GLU A 412 16.93 4.55 5.53
CA GLU A 412 18.04 3.59 5.56
C GLU A 412 19.40 4.25 5.80
N THR A 413 19.65 5.38 5.13
CA THR A 413 20.88 6.17 5.28
C THR A 413 20.91 7.06 6.54
N ARG A 414 19.82 7.08 7.33
CA ARG A 414 19.63 7.94 8.51
C ARG A 414 19.73 9.44 8.21
N GLU A 415 19.44 9.84 6.98
CA GLU A 415 19.33 11.26 6.57
C GLU A 415 17.94 11.84 6.87
N PHE A 416 16.97 10.97 7.11
CA PHE A 416 15.64 11.34 7.59
C PHE A 416 15.32 10.58 8.87
N ARG A 417 14.69 11.26 9.83
CA ARG A 417 14.32 10.61 11.09
C ARG A 417 13.07 9.75 10.93
N GLU A 418 13.16 8.52 11.42
CA GLU A 418 12.07 7.56 11.36
C GLU A 418 10.84 8.00 12.19
N ASP A 419 11.07 8.59 13.37
CA ASP A 419 10.00 9.09 14.24
C ASP A 419 9.19 10.23 13.59
N LEU A 420 9.87 11.18 12.96
CA LEU A 420 9.22 12.24 12.18
C LEU A 420 8.44 11.68 10.98
N TYR A 421 9.02 10.70 10.27
CA TYR A 421 8.33 10.06 9.16
C TYR A 421 7.01 9.44 9.60
N HIS A 422 7.02 8.61 10.64
CA HIS A 422 5.81 7.92 11.12
C HIS A 422 4.73 8.90 11.56
N ARG A 423 5.12 10.07 12.08
CA ARG A 423 4.18 11.10 12.52
C ARG A 423 3.58 11.92 11.37
N LEU A 424 4.36 12.20 10.33
CA LEU A 424 3.90 12.90 9.12
C LEU A 424 3.14 11.99 8.16
N ALA A 425 3.51 10.72 8.07
CA ALA A 425 2.92 9.72 7.20
C ALA A 425 1.58 9.16 7.72
N ALA A 426 0.86 9.93 8.55
CA ALA A 426 -0.51 9.60 8.97
C ALA A 426 -1.44 9.45 7.75
N HIS A 427 -1.25 10.30 6.73
CA HIS A 427 -1.74 10.07 5.38
C HIS A 427 -0.63 10.34 4.36
N VAL A 428 -0.47 9.43 3.40
CA VAL A 428 0.51 9.58 2.31
C VAL A 428 -0.23 9.75 0.99
N ALA A 429 0.03 10.86 0.32
CA ALA A 429 -0.51 11.19 -0.99
C ALA A 429 0.61 11.18 -2.03
N GLU A 430 0.63 10.16 -2.89
CA GLU A 430 1.66 10.02 -3.92
C GLU A 430 1.17 10.56 -5.25
N LEU A 431 1.81 11.63 -5.73
CA LEU A 431 1.51 12.26 -7.01
C LEU A 431 2.41 11.68 -8.12
N PRO A 432 1.83 11.09 -9.18
CA PRO A 432 2.61 10.54 -10.27
C PRO A 432 3.34 11.63 -11.06
N ALA A 433 4.54 11.30 -11.53
CA ALA A 433 5.29 12.14 -12.46
C ALA A 433 4.54 12.29 -13.79
N LEU A 434 4.78 13.37 -14.54
CA LEU A 434 4.04 13.66 -15.77
C LEU A 434 4.15 12.54 -16.82
N ARG A 435 5.31 11.87 -16.90
CA ARG A 435 5.54 10.71 -17.78
C ARG A 435 4.65 9.49 -17.47
N GLU A 436 4.11 9.41 -16.25
CA GLU A 436 3.21 8.34 -15.81
C GLU A 436 1.72 8.70 -15.96
N ARG A 437 1.44 9.90 -16.49
CA ARG A 437 0.10 10.43 -16.75
C ARG A 437 0.06 11.21 -18.08
N PRO A 438 0.38 10.54 -19.21
CA PRO A 438 0.44 11.20 -20.52
C PRO A 438 -0.90 11.85 -20.93
N GLU A 439 -2.01 11.40 -20.36
CA GLU A 439 -3.35 11.94 -20.62
C GLU A 439 -3.47 13.40 -20.15
N ASP A 440 -2.70 13.80 -19.13
CA ASP A 440 -2.71 15.15 -18.59
C ASP A 440 -1.88 16.14 -19.44
N ILE A 441 -0.98 15.65 -20.30
CA ILE A 441 -0.02 16.50 -21.04
C ILE A 441 -0.76 17.48 -21.95
N ALA A 442 -1.69 16.99 -22.77
CA ALA A 442 -2.45 17.83 -23.68
C ALA A 442 -3.33 18.87 -22.94
N LEU A 443 -3.93 18.46 -21.83
CA LEU A 443 -4.75 19.32 -20.99
C LEU A 443 -3.92 20.46 -20.37
N LEU A 444 -2.76 20.13 -19.79
CA LEU A 444 -1.84 21.08 -19.17
C LEU A 444 -1.23 22.02 -20.21
N ALA A 445 -0.79 21.49 -21.36
CA ALA A 445 -0.23 22.29 -22.46
C ALA A 445 -1.26 23.32 -22.96
N GLY A 446 -2.51 22.90 -23.18
CA GLY A 446 -3.60 23.79 -23.57
C GLY A 446 -3.98 24.82 -22.51
N HIS A 447 -3.84 24.50 -21.22
CA HIS A 447 -4.05 25.45 -20.14
C HIS A 447 -2.96 26.53 -20.09
N PHE A 448 -1.68 26.12 -20.08
CA PHE A 448 -0.56 27.06 -20.01
C PHE A 448 -0.48 27.95 -21.24
N PHE A 449 -0.74 27.40 -22.43
CA PHE A 449 -0.77 28.17 -23.67
C PHE A 449 -1.84 29.27 -23.64
N ARG A 450 -3.07 28.92 -23.24
CA ARG A 450 -4.16 29.92 -23.10
C ARG A 450 -3.85 30.97 -22.03
N ARG A 451 -3.31 30.55 -20.88
CA ARG A 451 -2.94 31.45 -19.79
C ARG A 451 -1.91 32.48 -20.23
N GLU A 452 -0.92 32.07 -21.02
CA GLU A 452 0.15 32.96 -21.46
C GLU A 452 -0.31 33.92 -22.58
N LEU A 453 -1.12 33.43 -23.52
CA LEU A 453 -1.76 34.27 -24.53
C LEU A 453 -2.63 35.37 -23.92
N GLN A 454 -3.40 35.03 -22.87
CA GLN A 454 -4.23 36.00 -22.16
C GLN A 454 -3.40 37.12 -21.51
N LYS A 455 -2.28 36.79 -20.88
CA LYS A 455 -1.37 37.80 -20.30
C LYS A 455 -0.81 38.76 -21.35
N GLN A 456 -0.53 38.24 -22.55
CA GLN A 456 0.02 39.00 -23.66
C GLN A 456 -1.05 39.74 -24.48
N GLY A 457 -2.34 39.53 -24.19
CA GLY A 457 -3.45 40.07 -24.99
C GLY A 457 -3.52 39.50 -26.41
N ALA A 458 -2.85 38.36 -26.66
CA ALA A 458 -2.73 37.77 -27.99
C ALA A 458 -3.87 36.79 -28.28
N ARG A 459 -4.31 36.73 -29.54
CA ARG A 459 -5.25 35.70 -30.01
C ARG A 459 -4.50 34.38 -30.23
N SER A 460 -5.14 33.27 -29.86
CA SER A 460 -4.55 31.93 -30.02
C SER A 460 -4.39 31.56 -31.49
N PRO A 461 -3.18 31.26 -31.98
CA PRO A 461 -2.98 30.65 -33.29
C PRO A 461 -3.30 29.14 -33.30
N GLY A 462 -3.64 28.57 -32.14
CA GLY A 462 -3.74 27.12 -31.94
C GLY A 462 -2.39 26.46 -31.67
N MET A 463 -2.42 25.18 -31.32
CA MET A 463 -1.21 24.35 -31.14
C MET A 463 -1.10 23.38 -32.31
N ALA A 464 0.04 23.36 -32.99
CA ALA A 464 0.26 22.46 -34.11
C ALA A 464 0.25 21.00 -33.64
N ARG A 465 -0.37 20.10 -34.41
CA ARG A 465 -0.43 18.66 -34.07
C ARG A 465 0.96 18.03 -33.86
N PRO A 466 1.99 18.31 -34.68
CA PRO A 466 3.33 17.80 -34.42
C PRO A 466 3.94 18.30 -33.10
N ALA A 467 3.64 19.54 -32.71
CA ALA A 467 4.12 20.10 -31.44
C ALA A 467 3.46 19.42 -30.24
N LEU A 468 2.16 19.11 -30.32
CA LEU A 468 1.47 18.36 -29.27
C LEU A 468 1.96 16.90 -29.18
N ALA A 469 2.21 16.26 -30.33
CA ALA A 469 2.73 14.89 -30.39
C ALA A 469 4.16 14.77 -29.86
N ALA A 470 4.99 15.81 -29.96
CA ALA A 470 6.35 15.81 -29.41
C ALA A 470 6.40 15.93 -27.88
N LEU A 471 5.27 16.22 -27.22
CA LEU A 471 5.18 16.32 -25.76
C LEU A 471 4.82 14.98 -25.08
N THR A 472 4.33 14.01 -25.85
CA THR A 472 3.91 12.66 -25.42
C THR A 472 4.91 11.63 -25.87
#